data_AF-A0A1Y5F242-F1
#
_entry.id   AF-A0A1Y5F242-F1
#
_cell.length_a   1.000
_cell.length_b   1.000
_cell.length_c   1.000
_cell.angle_alpha   90.00
_cell.angle_beta   90.00
_cell.angle_gamma   90.00
#
_symmetry.space_group_name_H-M   'P 1'
#
loop_
_entity.id
_entity.type
_entity.pdbx_description
1 polymer ?
#
loop_
_entity_poly.entity_id
_entity_poly.type
_entity_poly.pdbx_seq_one_letter_code
_entity_poly.pdbx_strand_id
1 'polypeptide(L)'
;MNIKEELCCHACGKTLDLEANSKILRSDECPYCYAGLHCCKMCGFYDTSTYNECRESNADRILEKEKSNFCDYFVLKGGGGNGGNGKDNLLDAANSLFKS
;
A
#
# COMPACT_ATOMS: atom_id res chain seq x y z
N MET A 1 -17.78 6.41 -13.25
CA MET A 1 -16.53 5.81 -13.74
C MET A 1 -16.04 4.83 -12.70
N ASN A 2 -15.91 3.54 -13.03
CA ASN A 2 -15.28 2.57 -12.14
C ASN A 2 -13.76 2.79 -12.22
N ILE A 3 -13.18 3.38 -11.18
CA ILE A 3 -11.74 3.45 -11.02
C ILE A 3 -11.30 2.03 -10.66
N LYS A 4 -10.97 1.22 -11.68
CA LYS A 4 -10.22 -0.03 -11.43
C LYS A 4 -8.86 0.42 -10.93
N GLU A 5 -8.62 0.25 -9.64
CA GLU A 5 -7.37 0.65 -9.04
C GLU A 5 -6.28 -0.31 -9.48
N GLU A 6 -5.41 0.20 -10.34
CA GLU A 6 -4.30 -0.56 -10.91
C GLU A 6 -3.20 -0.77 -9.86
N LEU A 7 -2.79 -2.03 -9.68
CA LEU A 7 -1.70 -2.38 -8.78
C LEU A 7 -0.36 -2.16 -9.49
N CYS A 8 0.38 -1.13 -9.11
CA CYS A 8 1.72 -0.92 -9.67
C CYS A 8 2.84 -1.49 -8.76
N CYS A 9 3.85 -2.08 -9.39
CA CYS A 9 5.08 -2.52 -8.71
C CYS A 9 5.79 -1.34 -8.03
N HIS A 10 6.21 -1.52 -6.78
CA HIS A 10 6.90 -0.47 -6.02
C HIS A 10 8.25 -0.05 -6.63
N ALA A 11 8.94 -0.97 -7.31
CA ALA A 11 10.30 -0.74 -7.82
C ALA A 11 10.31 -0.16 -9.24
N CYS A 12 9.54 -0.74 -10.17
CA CYS A 12 9.55 -0.29 -11.57
C CYS A 12 8.31 0.50 -11.99
N GLY A 13 7.29 0.60 -11.14
CA GLY A 13 6.07 1.36 -11.41
C GLY A 13 5.13 0.74 -12.45
N LYS A 14 5.48 -0.39 -13.09
CA LYS A 14 4.61 -1.06 -14.05
C LYS A 14 3.39 -1.69 -13.36
N THR A 15 2.26 -1.63 -14.05
CA THR A 15 1.01 -2.29 -13.65
C THR A 15 1.19 -3.81 -13.60
N LEU A 16 0.70 -4.43 -12.54
CA LEU A 16 0.69 -5.85 -12.31
C LEU A 16 -0.74 -6.37 -12.54
N ASP A 17 -0.85 -7.51 -13.21
CA ASP A 17 -2.13 -8.20 -13.40
C ASP A 17 -2.45 -9.06 -12.16
N LEU A 18 -2.70 -8.37 -11.05
CA LEU A 18 -3.01 -8.95 -9.75
C LEU A 18 -4.20 -8.23 -9.13
N GLU A 19 -5.06 -8.99 -8.46
CA GLU A 19 -6.19 -8.42 -7.75
C GLU A 19 -5.77 -7.91 -6.37
N ALA A 20 -6.37 -6.80 -5.95
CA ALA A 20 -6.30 -6.31 -4.58
C ALA A 20 -6.59 -7.42 -3.55
N ASN A 21 -5.81 -7.48 -2.46
CA ASN A 21 -5.95 -8.52 -1.42
C ASN A 21 -5.79 -9.97 -1.92
N SER A 22 -5.32 -10.19 -3.16
CA SER A 22 -4.94 -11.52 -3.61
C SER A 22 -3.81 -12.08 -2.75
N LYS A 23 -3.77 -13.41 -2.63
CA LYS A 23 -2.69 -14.09 -1.91
C LYS A 23 -1.43 -14.04 -2.75
N ILE A 24 -0.41 -13.37 -2.23
CA ILE A 24 0.93 -13.30 -2.79
C ILE A 24 1.86 -14.11 -1.89
N LEU A 25 2.65 -14.99 -2.48
CA LEU A 25 3.68 -15.73 -1.80
C LEU A 25 4.92 -14.86 -1.63
N ARG A 26 5.74 -15.20 -0.63
CA ARG A 26 7.00 -14.47 -0.37
C ARG A 26 7.99 -14.48 -1.55
N SER A 27 7.94 -15.53 -2.36
CA SER A 27 8.76 -15.74 -3.55
C SER A 27 8.19 -15.08 -4.81
N ASP A 28 7.00 -14.48 -4.74
CA ASP A 28 6.42 -13.84 -5.91
C ASP A 28 7.18 -12.55 -6.22
N GLU A 29 7.50 -12.39 -7.50
CA GLU A 29 8.32 -11.31 -8.01
C GLU A 29 7.60 -10.57 -9.12
N CYS A 30 7.97 -9.30 -9.31
CA CYS A 30 7.50 -8.52 -10.44
C CYS A 30 8.01 -9.15 -11.76
N PRO A 31 7.14 -9.42 -12.75
CA PRO A 31 7.56 -10.04 -14.02
C PRO A 31 8.44 -9.14 -14.89
N TYR A 32 8.59 -7.86 -14.53
CA TYR A 32 9.33 -6.88 -15.32
C TYR A 32 10.68 -6.50 -14.74
N CYS A 33 10.82 -6.49 -13.40
CA CYS A 33 12.05 -6.08 -12.73
C CYS A 33 12.53 -7.06 -11.66
N TYR A 34 11.82 -8.17 -11.44
CA TYR A 34 12.15 -9.23 -10.49
C TYR A 34 12.23 -8.76 -9.02
N ALA A 35 11.72 -7.58 -8.71
CA ALA A 35 11.58 -7.14 -7.32
C ALA A 35 10.50 -7.97 -6.60
N GLY A 36 10.77 -8.36 -5.35
CA GLY A 36 9.84 -9.12 -4.54
C GLY A 36 8.54 -8.36 -4.25
N LEU A 37 7.40 -9.01 -4.48
CA LEU A 37 6.08 -8.40 -4.30
C LEU A 37 5.57 -8.48 -2.86
N HIS A 38 6.06 -9.44 -2.07
CA HIS A 38 5.74 -9.55 -0.64
C HIS A 38 6.67 -8.68 0.22
N CYS A 39 6.59 -7.36 0.02
CA CYS A 39 7.40 -6.35 0.72
C CYS A 39 6.50 -5.27 1.33
N CYS A 40 7.03 -4.50 2.28
CA CYS A 40 6.22 -3.46 2.97
C CYS A 40 5.66 -2.45 1.96
N LYS A 41 6.43 -2.02 0.95
CA LYS A 41 5.96 -1.06 -0.07
C LYS A 41 4.76 -1.55 -0.90
N MET A 42 4.50 -2.85 -0.92
CA MET A 42 3.34 -3.45 -1.58
C MET A 42 2.24 -3.85 -0.60
N CYS A 43 2.44 -3.65 0.71
CA CYS A 43 1.49 -3.96 1.76
C CYS A 43 0.52 -2.80 2.01
N GLY A 44 -0.76 -3.10 2.19
CA GLY A 44 -1.80 -2.12 2.53
C GLY A 44 -1.62 -1.48 3.91
N PHE A 45 -0.82 -2.06 4.81
CA PHE A 45 -0.53 -1.49 6.13
C PHE A 45 0.65 -0.52 6.14
N TYR A 46 1.44 -0.44 5.07
CA TYR A 46 2.60 0.44 5.03
C TYR A 46 2.19 1.92 4.99
N ASP A 47 2.71 2.69 5.95
CA ASP A 47 2.36 4.10 6.12
C ASP A 47 3.52 4.85 6.78
N THR A 48 4.22 5.69 6.02
CA THR A 48 5.40 6.45 6.47
C THR A 48 5.11 7.49 7.56
N SER A 49 3.84 7.78 7.84
CA SER A 49 3.45 8.71 8.91
C SER A 49 3.43 8.07 10.30
N THR A 50 3.55 6.74 10.37
CA THR A 50 3.53 5.99 11.63
C THR A 50 4.94 5.60 12.09
N TYR A 51 5.13 5.40 13.40
CA TYR A 51 6.44 5.15 14.01
C TYR A 51 7.23 3.99 13.37
N ASN A 52 6.57 2.87 13.08
CA ASN A 52 7.20 1.69 12.46
C ASN A 52 7.02 1.64 10.93
N GLU A 53 6.46 2.70 10.37
CA GLU A 53 5.97 2.75 8.99
C GLU A 53 4.97 1.63 8.66
N CYS A 54 4.20 1.20 9.66
CA CYS A 54 3.23 0.12 9.60
C CYS A 54 2.06 0.42 10.52
N ARG A 55 0.84 0.37 9.99
CA ARG A 55 -0.41 0.61 10.74
C ARG A 55 -0.83 -0.57 11.60
N GLU A 56 -0.36 -1.79 11.29
CA GLU A 56 -0.56 -2.95 12.15
C GLU A 56 0.48 -2.95 13.27
N SER A 57 0.02 -2.72 14.51
CA SER A 57 0.88 -2.57 15.69
C SER A 57 1.49 -3.89 16.17
N ASN A 58 0.86 -5.02 15.86
CA ASN A 58 1.36 -6.35 16.25
C ASN A 58 2.34 -6.94 15.23
N ALA A 59 2.49 -6.31 14.05
CA ALA A 59 3.43 -6.78 13.04
C ALA A 59 4.88 -6.56 13.48
N ASP A 60 5.73 -7.55 13.19
CA ASP A 60 7.17 -7.43 13.42
C ASP A 60 7.76 -6.25 12.65
N ARG A 61 8.73 -5.56 13.28
CA ARG A 61 9.41 -4.42 12.67
C ARG A 61 10.33 -4.88 11.55
N ILE A 62 9.93 -4.59 10.31
CA ILE A 62 10.77 -4.78 9.12
C ILE A 62 11.67 -3.56 8.91
N LEU A 63 12.98 -3.75 8.73
CA LEU A 63 13.92 -2.65 8.39
C LEU A 63 13.97 -2.41 6.88
N GLU A 64 14.17 -3.48 6.10
CA GLU A 64 14.30 -3.42 4.65
C GLU A 64 12.91 -3.43 3.98
N LYS A 65 12.27 -2.26 3.88
CA LYS A 65 10.86 -2.13 3.43
C LYS A 65 10.60 -2.56 1.98
N GLU A 66 11.65 -2.61 1.16
CA GLU A 66 11.59 -2.94 -0.27
C GLU A 66 11.93 -4.41 -0.58
N LYS A 67 12.49 -5.16 0.39
CA LYS A 67 12.83 -6.57 0.20
C LYS A 67 11.67 -7.47 0.60
N SER A 68 11.59 -8.64 -0.02
CA SER A 68 10.69 -9.70 0.42
C SER A 68 10.90 -10.00 1.89
N ASN A 69 9.82 -10.07 2.65
CA ASN A 69 9.86 -10.31 4.10
C ASN A 69 8.86 -11.41 4.52
N PHE A 70 8.87 -11.74 5.81
CA PHE A 70 8.06 -12.81 6.41
C PHE A 70 6.91 -12.25 7.24
N CYS A 71 6.43 -11.04 6.95
CA CYS A 71 5.36 -10.45 7.73
C CYS A 71 4.06 -11.25 7.56
N ASP A 72 3.60 -11.89 8.64
CA ASP A 72 2.36 -12.67 8.65
C ASP A 72 1.09 -11.81 8.47
N TYR A 73 1.21 -10.50 8.71
CA TYR A 73 0.15 -9.50 8.52
C TYR A 73 0.16 -8.88 7.13
N PHE A 74 0.98 -9.37 6.20
CA PHE A 74 1.03 -8.82 4.86
C PHE A 74 -0.33 -8.93 4.16
N VAL A 75 -0.79 -7.81 3.62
CA VAL A 75 -1.97 -7.74 2.76
C VAL A 75 -1.57 -6.95 1.53
N LEU A 76 -1.67 -7.56 0.34
CA LEU A 76 -1.38 -6.86 -0.90
C LEU A 76 -2.26 -5.63 -1.00
N LYS A 77 -1.66 -4.45 -1.20
CA LYS A 77 -2.37 -3.17 -1.22
C LYS A 77 -3.61 -3.29 -2.11
N GLY A 78 -4.76 -3.09 -1.50
CA GLY A 78 -5.96 -2.88 -2.26
C GLY A 78 -5.87 -1.53 -2.94
N GLY A 79 -6.51 -1.41 -4.09
CA GLY A 79 -7.03 -0.12 -4.45
C GLY A 79 -7.77 0.49 -3.24
N GLY A 80 -7.41 1.72 -2.88
CA GLY A 80 -7.91 2.37 -1.67
C GLY A 80 -6.87 2.43 -0.57
N GLY A 81 -5.69 2.98 -0.87
CA GLY A 81 -4.63 3.16 0.12
C GLY A 81 -3.64 4.25 -0.25
N ASN A 82 -4.11 5.40 -0.72
CA ASN A 82 -3.27 6.60 -0.83
C ASN A 82 -2.84 7.05 0.58
N GLY A 83 -1.72 6.52 1.05
CA GLY A 83 -0.88 7.20 2.03
C GLY A 83 -0.29 8.45 1.36
N GLY A 84 -1.01 9.57 1.43
CA GLY A 84 -0.48 10.90 1.11
C GLY A 84 -1.26 11.69 0.05
N ASN A 85 -1.83 12.82 0.50
CA ASN A 85 -2.43 13.94 -0.25
C ASN A 85 -3.95 13.94 -0.43
N GLY A 86 -4.67 13.85 0.69
CA GLY A 86 -6.05 14.36 0.79
C GLY A 86 -6.11 15.73 1.50
N LYS A 87 -5.27 16.70 1.12
CA LYS A 87 -5.34 18.05 1.75
C LYS A 87 -6.40 18.94 1.11
N ASP A 88 -6.88 18.55 -0.05
CA ASP A 88 -7.70 19.33 -0.95
C ASP A 88 -9.20 19.09 -0.71
N ASN A 89 -9.60 17.87 -0.32
CA ASN A 89 -11.02 17.54 -0.10
C ASN A 89 -11.50 17.64 1.36
N LEU A 90 -10.59 17.65 2.35
CA LEU A 90 -10.97 17.71 3.77
C LEU A 90 -11.38 19.13 4.20
N LEU A 91 -10.78 20.17 3.60
CA LEU A 91 -11.07 21.55 3.94
C LEU A 91 -12.47 21.98 3.47
N ASP A 92 -12.89 21.54 2.28
CA ASP A 92 -14.22 21.82 1.74
C ASP A 92 -15.34 21.07 2.47
N ALA A 93 -15.07 19.82 2.89
CA ALA A 93 -15.97 19.06 3.74
C ALA A 93 -16.13 19.71 5.13
N ALA A 94 -15.03 20.19 5.73
CA ALA A 94 -15.07 20.89 7.01
C ALA A 94 -15.84 22.23 6.90
N ASN A 95 -15.58 23.03 5.86
CA ASN A 95 -16.25 24.32 5.66
C ASN A 95 -17.76 24.19 5.42
N SER A 96 -18.23 23.07 4.89
CA SER A 96 -19.66 22.81 4.66
C SER A 96 -20.41 22.44 5.95
N LEU A 97 -19.70 21.97 6.98
CA LEU A 97 -20.27 21.60 8.28
C LEU A 97 -20.53 22.82 9.20
N PHE A 98 -19.80 23.92 8.99
CA PHE A 98 -19.89 25.12 9.82
C PHE A 98 -20.80 26.23 9.25
N LYS A 99 -21.38 26.03 8.06
CA LYS A 99 -22.31 27.00 7.46
C LYS A 99 -23.75 26.56 7.74
N SER A 100 -24.31 27.08 8.82
CA SER A 100 -25.76 27.17 9.09
C SER A 100 -26.33 28.44 8.45
#